data_AF-A0A7S0XQY0-F1
#
_entry.id   AF-A0A7S0XQY0-F1
#
_cell.length_a   1.000
_cell.length_b   1.000
_cell.length_c   1.000
_cell.angle_alpha   90.00
_cell.angle_beta   90.00
_cell.angle_gamma   90.00
#
_symmetry.space_group_name_H-M   'P 1'
#
loop_
_entity.id
_entity.type
_entity.pdbx_description
1 polymer ?
#
loop_
_entity_poly.entity_id
_entity_poly.type
_entity_poly.pdbx_seq_one_letter_code
_entity_poly.pdbx_strand_id
1 'polypeptide(L)'
;GAHLVPACRDLALACHLNIAACALKVPGREEQAAQHCTFALHIDIDCAKAYFRRGVAFLTTPPEGQPPPPSGGGGAGAEHALNQNSQQMESGKKPPREVLLAWAVRDLERADTLAPGDGKVKEYLGKARAEARAASKAAASLPMPGGA
;
A
#
# COMPACT_ATOMS: atom_id res chain seq x y z
N GLY A 1 -1.77 18.60 24.87
CA GLY A 1 -1.82 17.65 23.74
C GLY A 1 -2.89 16.64 24.05
N ALA A 2 -3.87 16.46 23.17
CA ALA A 2 -5.04 15.64 23.42
C ALA A 2 -4.64 14.16 23.59
N HIS A 3 -4.65 13.66 24.83
CA HIS A 3 -4.72 12.23 25.07
C HIS A 3 -6.09 11.76 24.58
N LEU A 4 -6.14 11.15 23.39
CA LEU A 4 -7.26 10.29 23.03
C LEU A 4 -7.40 9.27 24.15
N VAL A 5 -8.58 9.22 24.77
CA VAL A 5 -8.93 8.15 25.72
C VAL A 5 -8.63 6.81 25.03
N PRO A 6 -8.04 5.80 25.71
CA PRO A 6 -7.61 4.55 25.07
C PRO A 6 -8.67 3.94 24.14
N ALA A 7 -9.95 3.97 24.55
CA ALA A 7 -11.07 3.53 23.72
C ALA A 7 -11.21 4.29 22.38
N CYS A 8 -10.98 5.60 22.36
CA CYS A 8 -11.02 6.40 21.14
C CYS A 8 -9.83 6.08 20.23
N ARG A 9 -8.65 5.81 20.81
CA ARG A 9 -7.45 5.40 20.07
C ARG A 9 -7.67 4.05 19.38
N ASP A 10 -8.19 3.07 20.12
CA ASP A 10 -8.44 1.72 19.61
C ASP A 10 -9.52 1.72 18.52
N LEU A 11 -10.58 2.51 18.71
CA LEU A 11 -11.62 2.69 17.70
C LEU A 11 -11.06 3.32 16.43
N ALA A 12 -10.26 4.40 16.54
CA ALA A 12 -9.64 5.04 15.40
C ALA A 12 -8.71 4.08 14.63
N LEU A 13 -7.89 3.31 15.34
CA LEU A 13 -7.03 2.28 14.75
C LEU A 13 -7.85 1.26 13.95
N ALA A 14 -8.92 0.72 14.56
CA ALA A 14 -9.80 -0.25 13.93
C ALA A 14 -10.49 0.33 12.68
N CYS A 15 -10.96 1.59 12.73
CA CYS A 15 -11.55 2.28 11.59
C CYS A 15 -10.56 2.41 10.43
N HIS A 16 -9.35 2.89 10.67
CA HIS A 16 -8.33 3.02 9.63
C HIS A 16 -7.95 1.67 9.02
N LEU A 17 -7.79 0.63 9.85
CA LEU A 17 -7.54 -0.72 9.38
C LEU A 17 -8.70 -1.22 8.50
N ASN A 18 -9.94 -1.05 8.91
CA ASN A 18 -11.10 -1.51 8.15
C ASN A 18 -11.26 -0.79 6.81
N ILE A 19 -11.05 0.53 6.77
CA ILE A 19 -11.05 1.28 5.50
C ILE A 19 -9.96 0.75 4.56
N ALA A 20 -8.74 0.54 5.06
CA ALA A 20 -7.67 -0.03 4.25
C ALA A 20 -8.00 -1.44 3.72
N ALA A 21 -8.64 -2.28 4.54
CA ALA A 21 -9.07 -3.61 4.11
C ALA A 21 -10.14 -3.57 3.02
N CYS A 22 -11.09 -2.63 3.09
CA CYS A 22 -12.09 -2.43 2.06
C CYS A 22 -11.46 -1.88 0.77
N ALA A 23 -10.57 -0.89 0.89
CA ALA A 23 -9.87 -0.31 -0.24
C ALA A 23 -9.04 -1.34 -1.02
N LEU A 24 -8.34 -2.27 -0.34
CA LEU A 24 -7.60 -3.36 -1.01
C LEU A 24 -8.46 -4.34 -1.82
N LYS A 25 -9.78 -4.34 -1.63
CA LYS A 25 -10.70 -5.18 -2.43
C LYS A 25 -11.18 -4.47 -3.69
N VAL A 26 -10.92 -3.17 -3.81
CA VAL A 26 -11.37 -2.34 -4.93
C VAL A 26 -10.13 -1.95 -5.76
N PRO A 27 -9.99 -2.44 -7.01
CA PRO A 27 -8.88 -2.06 -7.88
C PRO A 27 -8.79 -0.53 -8.05
N GLY A 28 -7.58 0.01 -8.01
CA GLY A 28 -7.35 1.45 -8.15
C GLY A 28 -7.47 2.25 -6.85
N ARG A 29 -7.76 1.60 -5.70
CA ARG A 29 -7.82 2.22 -4.38
C ARG A 29 -6.60 1.91 -3.51
N GLU A 30 -5.49 1.48 -4.11
CA GLU A 30 -4.27 1.09 -3.40
C GLU A 30 -3.67 2.26 -2.63
N GLU A 31 -3.68 3.47 -3.21
CA GLU A 31 -3.20 4.69 -2.54
C GLU A 31 -4.00 5.01 -1.28
N GLN A 32 -5.33 4.90 -1.36
CA GLN A 32 -6.22 5.06 -0.21
C GLN A 32 -5.91 4.02 0.87
N ALA A 33 -5.70 2.75 0.48
CA ALA A 33 -5.32 1.71 1.43
C ALA A 33 -4.00 2.04 2.14
N ALA A 34 -2.98 2.49 1.40
CA ALA A 34 -1.68 2.86 1.95
C ALA A 34 -1.75 4.07 2.91
N GLN A 35 -2.58 5.06 2.57
CA GLN A 35 -2.81 6.24 3.40
C GLN A 35 -3.47 5.87 4.74
N HIS A 36 -4.54 5.08 4.72
CA HIS A 36 -5.21 4.66 5.94
C HIS A 36 -4.33 3.76 6.81
N CYS A 37 -3.49 2.90 6.21
CA CYS A 37 -2.49 2.16 6.99
C CYS A 37 -1.43 3.08 7.61
N THR A 38 -1.06 4.16 6.93
CA THR A 38 -0.14 5.16 7.48
C THR A 38 -0.75 5.87 8.68
N PHE A 39 -2.03 6.24 8.64
CA PHE A 39 -2.73 6.77 9.81
C PHE A 39 -2.82 5.74 10.94
N ALA A 40 -3.10 4.47 10.64
CA ALA A 40 -3.07 3.39 11.62
C ALA A 40 -1.69 3.28 12.32
N LEU A 41 -0.59 3.43 11.56
CA LEU A 41 0.77 3.40 12.10
C LEU A 41 1.16 4.64 12.92
N HIS A 42 0.53 5.79 12.68
CA HIS A 42 0.68 6.95 13.57
C HIS A 42 -0.01 6.72 14.92
N ILE A 43 -1.08 5.91 14.93
CA ILE A 43 -1.80 5.54 16.14
C ILE A 43 -1.07 4.42 16.89
N ASP A 44 -0.63 3.39 16.18
CA ASP A 44 0.10 2.24 16.71
C ASP A 44 1.23 1.86 15.74
N ILE A 45 2.44 2.27 16.10
CA ILE A 45 3.65 2.08 15.28
C ILE A 45 4.04 0.61 15.13
N ASP A 46 3.57 -0.28 16.01
CA ASP A 46 3.86 -1.71 15.98
C ASP A 46 2.66 -2.55 15.50
N CYS A 47 1.73 -1.92 14.77
CA CYS A 47 0.59 -2.61 14.21
C CYS A 47 0.99 -3.48 13.00
N ALA A 48 1.22 -4.79 13.23
CA ALA A 48 1.56 -5.75 12.18
C ALA A 48 0.55 -5.76 11.01
N LYS A 49 -0.76 -5.62 11.30
CA LYS A 49 -1.82 -5.56 10.28
C LYS A 49 -1.71 -4.33 9.37
N ALA A 50 -1.30 -3.18 9.91
CA ALA A 50 -1.14 -1.96 9.13
C ALA A 50 0.06 -2.08 8.19
N TYR A 51 1.19 -2.61 8.67
CA TYR A 51 2.34 -2.91 7.83
C TYR A 51 2.02 -3.91 6.72
N PHE A 52 1.35 -5.02 7.05
CA PHE A 52 0.94 -6.01 6.06
C PHE A 52 0.07 -5.37 4.96
N ARG A 53 -0.99 -4.66 5.34
CA ARG A 53 -1.93 -4.06 4.37
C ARG A 53 -1.28 -2.95 3.53
N ARG A 54 -0.40 -2.15 4.12
CA ARG A 54 0.35 -1.12 3.38
C ARG A 54 1.34 -1.75 2.39
N GLY A 55 2.03 -2.82 2.80
CA GLY A 55 2.91 -3.58 1.93
C GLY A 55 2.17 -4.21 0.74
N VAL A 56 0.98 -4.79 1.00
CA VAL A 56 0.10 -5.29 -0.08
C VAL A 56 -0.31 -4.16 -1.02
N ALA A 57 -0.73 -3.01 -0.49
CA ALA A 57 -1.12 -1.86 -1.30
C ALA A 57 0.02 -1.39 -2.24
N PHE A 58 1.25 -1.30 -1.74
CA PHE A 58 2.40 -0.94 -2.58
C PHE A 58 2.71 -2.00 -3.64
N LEU A 59 2.60 -3.29 -3.30
CA LEU A 59 2.81 -4.38 -4.24
C LEU A 59 1.77 -4.38 -5.37
N THR A 60 0.51 -4.12 -5.05
CA THR A 60 -0.60 -4.14 -6.01
C THR A 60 -0.76 -2.83 -6.78
N THR A 61 -0.07 -1.76 -6.38
CA THR A 61 -0.10 -0.49 -7.12
C THR A 61 0.45 -0.71 -8.55
N PRO A 62 -0.34 -0.44 -9.60
CA PRO A 62 0.13 -0.58 -10.97
C PRO A 62 1.21 0.47 -11.29
N PRO A 63 2.16 0.14 -12.19
CA PRO A 63 3.14 1.12 -12.67
C PRO A 63 2.43 2.29 -13.37
N GLU A 64 3.06 3.46 -13.34
CA GLU A 64 2.57 4.66 -14.02
C GLU A 64 2.33 4.37 -15.52
N GLY A 65 1.15 4.76 -16.03
CA GLY A 65 0.78 4.56 -17.43
C GLY A 65 0.08 3.24 -17.79
N GLN A 66 -0.10 2.31 -16.83
CA GLN A 66 -1.03 1.20 -17.05
C GLN A 66 -2.46 1.62 -16.67
N PRO A 67 -3.45 1.46 -17.58
CA PRO A 67 -4.84 1.68 -17.22
C PRO A 67 -5.23 0.74 -16.08
N PRO A 68 -6.10 1.17 -15.15
CA PRO A 68 -6.61 0.26 -14.13
C PRO A 68 -7.16 -0.99 -14.82
N PRO A 69 -6.94 -2.19 -14.26
CA PRO A 69 -7.51 -3.41 -14.84
C PRO A 69 -9.02 -3.21 -15.01
N PRO A 70 -9.63 -3.75 -16.08
CA PRO A 70 -11.06 -3.56 -16.31
C PRO A 70 -11.81 -4.01 -15.06
N SER A 71 -12.52 -3.06 -14.45
CA SER A 71 -13.41 -3.33 -13.31
C SER A 71 -14.43 -4.37 -13.76
N GLY A 72 -14.15 -5.64 -13.47
CA GLY A 72 -15.12 -6.72 -13.58
C GLY A 72 -16.35 -6.31 -12.77
N GLY A 73 -17.47 -6.12 -13.47
CA GLY A 73 -18.57 -5.29 -13.02
C GLY A 73 -19.24 -5.72 -11.71
N GLY A 74 -19.89 -4.73 -11.08
CA GLY A 74 -20.85 -4.96 -10.00
C GLY A 74 -20.64 -4.03 -8.81
N GLY A 75 -20.89 -2.73 -8.97
CA GLY A 75 -20.83 -1.80 -7.83
C GLY A 75 -21.06 -0.35 -8.23
N ALA A 76 -22.24 -0.07 -8.81
CA ALA A 76 -22.73 1.30 -8.92
C ALA A 76 -22.97 1.89 -7.52
N GLY A 77 -22.51 3.12 -7.28
CA GLY A 77 -23.06 4.01 -6.25
C GLY A 77 -22.36 4.03 -4.89
N ALA A 78 -21.26 4.79 -4.78
CA ALA A 78 -20.88 5.50 -3.54
C ALA A 78 -19.85 6.63 -3.81
N GLU A 79 -19.97 7.33 -4.93
CA GLU A 79 -19.11 8.49 -5.24
C GLU A 79 -19.85 9.78 -4.88
N HIS A 80 -20.03 10.06 -3.58
CA HIS A 80 -20.25 11.42 -3.07
C HIS A 80 -20.29 11.46 -1.52
N ALA A 81 -19.21 11.06 -0.86
CA ALA A 81 -18.93 11.50 0.51
C ALA A 81 -17.45 11.26 0.84
N LEU A 82 -16.78 12.27 1.41
CA LEU A 82 -15.37 12.32 1.87
C LEU A 82 -14.32 12.87 0.87
N ASN A 83 -14.75 13.62 -0.15
CA ASN A 83 -13.85 14.45 -0.97
C ASN A 83 -13.65 15.85 -0.34
N GLN A 84 -12.80 15.94 0.69
CA GLN A 84 -12.14 17.20 1.05
C GLN A 84 -10.63 17.04 1.37
N ASN A 85 -10.10 15.81 1.45
CA ASN A 85 -8.66 15.57 1.58
C ASN A 85 -7.99 15.06 0.29
N SER A 86 -8.76 14.70 -0.74
CA SER A 86 -8.22 14.15 -1.99
C SER A 86 -7.65 15.19 -2.94
N GLN A 87 -7.87 16.49 -2.68
CA GLN A 87 -7.42 17.58 -3.55
C GLN A 87 -6.00 18.09 -3.24
N GLN A 88 -5.33 17.61 -2.19
CA GLN A 88 -3.99 18.09 -1.83
C GLN A 88 -2.82 17.35 -2.49
N MET A 89 -3.07 16.36 -3.36
CA MET A 89 -2.01 15.60 -4.06
C MET A 89 -2.25 15.52 -5.59
N GLU A 90 -3.08 16.41 -6.15
CA GLU A 90 -3.24 16.61 -7.61
C GLU A 90 -2.00 17.31 -8.23
N SER A 91 -0.79 16.83 -7.91
CA SER A 91 0.42 17.10 -8.72
C SER A 91 1.55 16.05 -8.60
N GLY A 92 1.45 15.01 -7.77
CA GLY A 92 2.60 14.16 -7.47
C GLY A 92 2.68 12.88 -8.30
N LYS A 93 3.60 12.80 -9.26
CA LYS A 93 3.95 11.55 -9.99
C LYS A 93 4.03 10.37 -9.01
N LYS A 94 3.36 9.26 -9.34
CA LYS A 94 3.47 8.03 -8.55
C LYS A 94 4.95 7.63 -8.49
N PRO A 95 5.45 7.15 -7.34
CA PRO A 95 6.82 6.68 -7.25
C PRO A 95 7.04 5.54 -8.27
N PRO A 96 8.25 5.41 -8.84
CA PRO A 96 8.58 4.33 -9.75
C PRO A 96 8.28 2.96 -9.14
N ARG A 97 8.01 1.96 -10.00
CA ARG A 97 7.62 0.62 -9.56
C ARG A 97 8.69 -0.01 -8.65
N GLU A 98 9.97 0.27 -8.88
CA GLU A 98 11.06 -0.24 -8.04
C GLU A 98 10.96 0.30 -6.61
N VAL A 99 10.58 1.56 -6.45
CA VAL A 99 10.41 2.21 -5.15
C VAL A 99 9.22 1.62 -4.41
N LEU A 100 8.10 1.41 -5.11
CA LEU A 100 6.92 0.75 -4.55
C LEU A 100 7.24 -0.67 -4.07
N LEU A 101 7.99 -1.43 -4.87
CA LEU A 101 8.42 -2.79 -4.51
C LEU A 101 9.35 -2.79 -3.28
N ALA A 102 10.28 -1.84 -3.19
CA ALA A 102 11.15 -1.70 -2.02
C ALA A 102 10.35 -1.38 -0.74
N TRP A 103 9.36 -0.48 -0.84
CA TRP A 103 8.46 -0.17 0.29
C TRP A 103 7.60 -1.36 0.67
N ALA A 104 7.09 -2.12 -0.31
CA ALA A 104 6.33 -3.34 -0.08
C ALA A 104 7.15 -4.37 0.70
N VAL A 105 8.37 -4.66 0.26
CA VAL A 105 9.27 -5.60 0.94
C VAL A 105 9.53 -5.16 2.38
N ARG A 106 9.93 -3.90 2.59
CA ARG A 106 10.22 -3.37 3.93
C ARG A 106 9.03 -3.52 4.88
N ASP A 107 7.84 -3.15 4.44
CA ASP A 107 6.65 -3.20 5.27
C ASP A 107 6.22 -4.65 5.57
N LEU A 108 6.34 -5.57 4.60
CA LEU A 108 6.05 -6.99 4.80
C LEU A 108 7.07 -7.67 5.72
N GLU A 109 8.35 -7.29 5.67
CA GLU A 109 9.37 -7.74 6.63
C GLU A 109 9.08 -7.27 8.05
N ARG A 110 8.64 -6.01 8.20
CA ARG A 110 8.23 -5.50 9.50
C ARG A 110 6.99 -6.22 10.03
N ALA A 111 6.02 -6.55 9.16
CA ALA A 111 4.87 -7.36 9.52
C ALA A 111 5.27 -8.78 9.98
N ASP A 112 6.20 -9.44 9.29
CA ASP A 112 6.71 -10.78 9.66
C ASP A 112 7.48 -10.74 10.99
N THR A 113 8.22 -9.66 11.24
CA THR A 113 8.94 -9.47 12.51
C THR A 113 7.97 -9.32 13.68
N LEU A 114 6.88 -8.58 13.51
CA LEU A 114 5.90 -8.31 14.56
C LEU A 114 4.92 -9.48 14.77
N ALA A 115 4.64 -10.25 13.73
CA ALA A 115 3.73 -11.39 13.76
C ALA A 115 4.32 -12.59 12.99
N PRO A 116 5.37 -13.24 13.54
CA PRO A 116 6.05 -14.31 12.84
C PRO A 116 5.15 -15.53 12.68
N GLY A 117 5.24 -16.17 11.52
CA GLY A 117 4.49 -17.40 11.23
C GLY A 117 3.16 -17.18 10.51
N ASP A 118 2.77 -15.93 10.21
CA ASP A 118 1.64 -15.67 9.32
C ASP A 118 1.98 -16.10 7.87
N GLY A 119 1.32 -17.17 7.40
CA GLY A 119 1.53 -17.72 6.07
C GLY A 119 1.25 -16.72 4.95
N LYS A 120 0.29 -15.81 5.13
CA LYS A 120 -0.02 -14.77 4.14
C LYS A 120 1.09 -13.74 4.06
N VAL A 121 1.63 -13.31 5.21
CA VAL A 121 2.75 -12.37 5.23
C VAL A 121 3.94 -12.95 4.45
N LYS A 122 4.28 -14.21 4.68
CA LYS A 122 5.36 -14.91 3.95
C LYS A 122 5.09 -15.03 2.46
N GLU A 123 3.87 -15.36 2.07
CA GLU A 123 3.46 -15.45 0.66
C GLU A 123 3.65 -14.11 -0.05
N TYR A 124 3.11 -13.02 0.51
CA TYR A 124 3.22 -11.70 -0.08
C TYR A 124 4.65 -11.16 -0.07
N LEU A 125 5.42 -11.44 0.98
CA LEU A 125 6.84 -11.09 1.05
C LEU A 125 7.65 -11.81 -0.03
N GLY A 126 7.36 -13.09 -0.26
CA GLY A 126 7.96 -13.88 -1.35
C GLY A 126 7.67 -13.27 -2.73
N LYS A 127 6.41 -12.89 -2.98
CA LYS A 127 5.98 -12.20 -4.21
C LYS A 127 6.70 -10.87 -4.39
N ALA A 128 6.68 -10.00 -3.38
CA ALA A 128 7.32 -8.70 -3.43
C ALA A 128 8.83 -8.79 -3.71
N ARG A 129 9.54 -9.73 -3.05
CA ARG A 129 10.97 -9.97 -3.28
C ARG A 129 11.26 -10.55 -4.67
N ALA A 130 10.38 -11.40 -5.20
CA ALA A 130 10.54 -11.93 -6.55
C ALA A 130 10.40 -10.82 -7.60
N GLU A 131 9.37 -9.98 -7.47
CA GLU A 131 9.13 -8.85 -8.36
C GLU A 131 10.23 -7.79 -8.27
N ALA A 132 10.69 -7.43 -7.06
CA ALA A 132 11.78 -6.48 -6.87
C ALA A 132 13.07 -6.95 -7.58
N ARG A 133 13.42 -8.24 -7.45
CA ARG A 133 14.58 -8.82 -8.13
C ARG A 133 14.43 -8.83 -9.66
N ALA A 134 13.23 -9.11 -10.16
CA ALA A 134 12.94 -9.06 -11.59
C ALA A 134 13.10 -7.64 -12.14
N ALA A 135 12.57 -6.64 -11.43
CA ALA A 135 12.68 -5.23 -11.82
C ALA A 135 14.14 -4.75 -11.83
N SER A 136 14.93 -5.08 -10.79
CA SER A 136 16.36 -4.74 -10.76
C SER A 136 17.17 -5.40 -11.89
N LYS A 137 16.87 -6.66 -12.22
CA LYS A 137 17.52 -7.36 -13.34
C LYS A 137 17.17 -6.73 -14.68
N ALA A 138 15.90 -6.33 -14.88
CA ALA A 138 15.46 -5.64 -16.08
C ALA A 138 16.16 -4.30 -16.25
N ALA A 139 16.26 -3.50 -15.17
CA ALA A 139 16.98 -2.23 -15.17
C ALA A 139 18.48 -2.39 -15.52
N ALA A 140 19.13 -3.45 -15.02
CA ALA A 140 20.52 -3.75 -15.34
C ALA A 140 20.76 -4.26 -16.78
N SER A 141 19.71 -4.70 -17.47
CA SER A 141 19.78 -5.22 -18.85
C SER A 141 19.52 -4.15 -19.93
N LEU A 142 19.12 -2.94 -19.55
CA LEU A 142 18.90 -1.86 -20.48
C LEU A 142 20.25 -1.34 -21.01
N PRO A 143 20.45 -1.26 -22.34
CA PRO A 143 21.64 -0.65 -22.89
C PRO A 143 21.71 0.80 -22.44
N MET A 144 22.85 1.19 -21.87
CA MET A 144 23.11 2.59 -21.52
C MET A 144 22.87 3.45 -22.77
N PRO A 145 22.06 4.53 -22.71
CA PRO A 145 21.93 5.45 -23.84
C PRO A 145 23.33 5.95 -24.20
N GLY A 146 23.71 5.71 -25.45
CA GLY A 146 25.08 5.74 -25.92
C GLY A 146 25.80 7.05 -25.60
N GLY A 147 27.04 6.91 -25.14
CA GLY A 147 28.04 7.92 -25.42
C GLY A 147 28.29 7.94 -26.92
N ALA A 148 27.92 9.04 -27.55
CA ALA A 148 28.38 9.49 -28.86
C ALA A 148 28.34 11.02 -28.86
#